data_AF-A0A3N0FD12-F1
#
_entry.id   AF-A0A3N0FD12-F1
#
_cell.length_a   1.000
_cell.length_b   1.000
_cell.length_c   1.000
_cell.angle_alpha   90.00
_cell.angle_beta   90.00
_cell.angle_gamma   90.00
#
_symmetry.space_group_name_H-M   'P 1'
#
loop_
_entity.id
_entity.type
_entity.pdbx_description
1 polymer ?
#
loop_
_entity_poly.entity_id
_entity_poly.type
_entity_poly.pdbx_seq_one_letter_code
_entity_poly.pdbx_strand_id
1 'polypeptide(L)' 'NYFILMKSLPYKHAMNSPDCLVIIGTGLISFSILEYFLTSGWIIDKVIINDTLNNKRTSFIKKFQSLSDIPIEWAETSY' A
#
# COMPACT_ATOMS: atom_id res chain seq x y z
N ASN A 1 23.37 -29.18 27.55
CA ASN A 1 23.38 -27.87 26.87
C ASN A 1 22.87 -28.03 25.44
N TYR A 2 21.56 -28.23 25.29
CA TYR A 2 20.88 -28.22 23.99
C TYR A 2 20.14 -26.88 23.85
N PHE A 3 20.89 -25.79 23.79
CA PHE A 3 20.36 -24.53 23.27
C PHE A 3 20.38 -24.65 21.75
N ILE A 4 19.37 -25.32 21.22
CA ILE A 4 19.05 -25.25 19.80
C ILE A 4 18.87 -23.76 19.52
N LEU A 5 19.75 -23.21 18.69
CA LEU A 5 19.56 -21.96 17.98
C LEU A 5 18.22 -22.09 17.24
N MET A 6 17.13 -21.73 17.90
CA MET A 6 16.00 -21.16 17.20
C MET A 6 16.56 -19.89 16.57
N LYS A 7 16.95 -19.98 15.29
CA LYS A 7 17.00 -18.84 14.41
C LYS A 7 15.66 -18.15 14.64
N SER A 8 15.66 -17.07 15.40
CA SER A 8 14.49 -16.23 15.56
C SER A 8 14.18 -15.77 14.14
N LEU A 9 13.17 -16.37 13.53
CA LEU A 9 12.48 -15.73 12.42
C LEU A 9 12.18 -14.32 12.95
N PRO A 10 12.64 -13.25 12.28
CA PRO A 10 12.38 -11.91 12.78
C PRO A 10 10.87 -11.80 12.91
N TYR A 11 10.42 -11.61 14.14
CA TYR A 11 9.01 -11.43 14.48
C TYR A 11 8.60 -10.08 13.85
N LYS A 12 8.22 -10.12 12.56
CA LYS A 12 8.11 -8.97 11.65
C LYS A 12 6.75 -8.25 11.71
N HIS A 13 5.97 -8.48 12.77
CA HIS A 13 4.63 -7.88 12.93
C HIS A 13 4.47 -7.18 14.29
N ALA A 14 5.45 -6.34 14.66
CA ALA A 14 5.35 -5.44 15.83
C ALA A 14 5.09 -3.97 15.45
N MET A 15 4.90 -3.65 14.17
CA MET A 15 4.45 -2.35 13.67
C MET A 15 3.35 -2.57 12.64
N ASN A 16 2.48 -1.58 12.46
CA ASN A 16 1.46 -1.56 11.40
C ASN A 16 2.15 -1.46 10.02
N SER A 17 2.76 -2.55 9.58
CA SER A 17 3.66 -2.59 8.43
C SER A 17 3.25 -3.67 7.42
N PRO A 18 2.16 -3.47 6.66
CA PRO A 18 1.77 -4.41 5.63
C PRO A 18 2.74 -4.34 4.45
N ASP A 19 3.11 -5.50 3.91
CA ASP A 19 3.94 -5.58 2.71
C ASP A 19 3.23 -4.97 1.48
N CYS A 20 1.88 -5.01 1.44
CA CYS A 20 1.11 -4.53 0.29
C CYS A 20 -0.26 -3.98 0.71
N LEU A 21 -0.60 -2.78 0.23
CA LEU A 21 -1.96 -2.22 0.31
C LEU A 21 -2.64 -2.31 -1.06
N VAL A 22 -3.86 -2.85 -1.12
CA VAL A 22 -4.65 -2.90 -2.36
C VAL A 22 -5.82 -1.92 -2.27
N ILE A 23 -5.95 -1.05 -3.27
CA ILE A 23 -7.04 -0.07 -3.38
C ILE A 23 -7.87 -0.40 -4.62
N ILE A 24 -9.14 -0.77 -4.41
CA ILE A 24 -10.12 -1.04 -5.47
C ILE A 24 -11.18 0.06 -5.44
N GLY A 25 -11.22 0.86 -6.51
CA GLY A 25 -11.98 2.09 -6.59
C GLY A 25 -11.17 3.27 -6.03
N THR A 26 -11.22 4.42 -6.73
CA THR A 26 -10.40 5.61 -6.46
C THR A 26 -11.26 6.86 -6.18
N GLY A 27 -12.41 6.64 -5.53
CA GLY A 27 -13.31 7.71 -5.07
C GLY A 27 -12.82 8.39 -3.79
N LEU A 28 -13.67 9.25 -3.22
CA LEU A 28 -13.37 10.03 -2.01
C LEU A 28 -12.89 9.16 -0.83
N ILE A 29 -13.51 8.00 -0.62
CA ILE A 29 -13.15 7.07 0.46
C ILE A 29 -11.68 6.64 0.34
N SER A 30 -11.21 6.35 -0.86
CA SER A 30 -9.84 5.89 -1.10
C SER A 30 -8.81 6.98 -0.80
N PHE A 31 -9.16 8.25 -0.99
CA PHE A 31 -8.31 9.37 -0.59
C PHE A 31 -8.21 9.49 0.93
N SER A 32 -9.32 9.34 1.66
CA SER A 32 -9.31 9.37 3.13
C SER A 32 -8.52 8.19 3.72
N ILE A 33 -8.64 7.01 3.11
CA ILE A 33 -7.85 5.83 3.52
C ILE A 33 -6.35 6.08 3.28
N LEU A 34 -5.99 6.65 2.12
CA LEU A 34 -4.61 7.01 1.83
C LEU A 34 -4.05 8.00 2.85
N GLU A 35 -4.77 9.08 3.11
CA GLU A 35 -4.37 10.10 4.08
C GLU A 35 -4.18 9.51 5.48
N TYR A 36 -5.08 8.63 5.91
CA TYR A 36 -4.96 7.92 7.17
C TYR A 36 -3.65 7.11 7.25
N PHE A 37 -3.34 6.32 6.22
CA PHE A 37 -2.12 5.51 6.22
C PHE A 37 -0.84 6.36 6.23
N LEU A 38 -0.80 7.42 5.42
CA LEU A 38 0.36 8.31 5.34
C LEU A 38 0.60 9.10 6.63
N THR A 39 -0.47 9.41 7.38
CA THR A 39 -0.37 10.22 8.61
C THR A 39 -0.28 9.39 9.89
N SER A 40 -0.72 8.13 9.88
CA SER A 40 -0.80 7.27 11.08
C SER A 40 0.45 6.43 11.32
N GLY A 41 1.56 6.70 10.63
CA GLY A 41 2.83 6.00 10.83
C GLY A 41 2.86 4.56 10.32
N TRP A 42 1.98 4.22 9.37
CA TRP A 42 2.02 2.92 8.71
C TRP A 42 3.21 2.85 7.76
N ILE A 43 3.88 1.70 7.74
CA ILE A 43 4.98 1.42 6.81
C ILE A 43 4.45 0.48 5.72
N ILE A 44 4.28 0.98 4.50
CA ILE A 44 3.72 0.21 3.40
C ILE A 44 4.80 0.05 2.33
N ASP A 45 5.17 -1.19 2.01
CA ASP A 45 6.25 -1.44 1.04
C ASP A 45 5.80 -1.21 -0.41
N LYS A 46 4.53 -1.51 -0.73
CA LYS A 46 3.94 -1.18 -2.04
C LYS A 46 2.41 -1.02 -2.02
N VAL A 47 1.88 -0.34 -3.03
CA VAL A 47 0.45 -0.17 -3.25
C VAL A 47 0.02 -0.69 -4.62
N ILE A 48 -1.06 -1.47 -4.67
CA ILE A 48 -1.70 -1.90 -5.92
C ILE A 48 -3.00 -1.13 -6.09
N ILE A 49 -3.18 -0.48 -7.23
CA ILE A 49 -4.34 0.40 -7.48
C ILE A 49 -5.14 -0.10 -8.68
N ASN A 50 -6.44 -0.27 -8.49
CA ASN A 50 -7.38 -0.60 -9.55
C ASN A 50 -8.62 0.29 -9.51
N ASP A 51 -9.07 0.74 -10.68
CA ASP A 51 -10.36 1.40 -10.89
C ASP A 51 -10.84 1.04 -12.30
N THR A 52 -12.15 0.89 -12.49
CA THR A 52 -12.72 0.62 -13.81
C THR A 52 -12.53 1.81 -14.75
N LEU A 53 -12.45 3.03 -14.21
CA LEU A 53 -12.27 4.26 -14.97
C LEU A 53 -10.79 4.68 -14.99
N ASN A 54 -10.14 4.54 -16.14
CA ASN A 54 -8.70 4.81 -16.30
C ASN A 54 -8.30 6.25 -15.91
N ASN A 55 -9.14 7.24 -16.23
CA ASN A 55 -8.89 8.64 -15.86
C ASN A 55 -8.90 8.85 -14.34
N LYS A 56 -9.81 8.20 -13.61
CA LYS A 56 -9.85 8.26 -12.13
C LYS A 56 -8.63 7.59 -11.52
N ARG A 57 -8.30 6.37 -11.97
CA ARG A 57 -7.08 5.66 -11.55
C ARG A 57 -5.84 6.52 -11.75
N THR A 58 -5.67 7.08 -12.95
CA THR A 58 -4.50 7.92 -13.28
C THR A 58 -4.44 9.17 -12.43
N SER A 59 -5.58 9.84 -12.19
CA SER A 59 -5.64 11.02 -11.32
C SER A 59 -5.26 10.69 -9.88
N PHE A 60 -5.73 9.54 -9.37
CA PHE A 60 -5.42 9.07 -8.02
C PHE A 60 -3.93 8.73 -7.88
N ILE A 61 -3.36 7.99 -8.84
CA ILE A 61 -1.93 7.65 -8.87
C ILE A 61 -1.07 8.92 -8.83
N LYS A 62 -1.36 9.90 -9.69
CA LYS A 62 -0.62 11.18 -9.71
C LYS A 62 -0.67 11.89 -8.36
N LYS A 63 -1.85 11.91 -7.72
CA LYS A 63 -2.01 12.53 -6.40
C LYS A 63 -1.25 11.75 -5.32
N PHE A 64 -1.31 10.41 -5.34
CA PHE A 64 -0.54 9.56 -4.44
C PHE A 64 0.95 9.86 -4.57
N GLN A 65 1.50 9.82 -5.78
CA GLN A 65 2.92 10.06 -6.05
C GLN A 65 3.38 11.47 -5.65
N SER A 66 2.47 12.45 -5.62
CA SER A 66 2.79 13.80 -5.10
C SER A 66 2.92 13.86 -3.57
N LEU A 67 2.47 12.83 -2.86
CA LEU A 67 2.42 12.76 -1.39
C LEU A 67 3.37 11.72 -0.80
N SER A 68 3.86 10.76 -1.60
CA SER A 68 4.61 9.62 -1.10
C SER A 68 5.46 8.95 -2.19
N ASP A 69 6.60 8.41 -1.78
CA ASP A 69 7.54 7.64 -2.61
C ASP A 69 7.25 6.12 -2.63
N ILE A 70 6.28 5.68 -1.82
CA ILE A 70 5.28 4.65 -2.19
C ILE A 70 5.40 3.93 -3.54
N PRO A 71 6.09 2.78 -3.74
CA PRO A 71 5.99 2.07 -5.02
C PRO A 71 4.54 1.68 -5.38
N ILE A 72 4.12 1.98 -6.61
CA ILE A 72 2.75 1.71 -7.09
C ILE A 72 2.76 0.74 -8.27
N GLU A 73 1.92 -0.29 -8.19
CA GLU A 73 1.58 -1.19 -9.30
C GLU A 73 0.11 -0.95 -9.72
N TRP A 74 -0.18 -1.03 -11.01
CA TRP A 74 -1.56 -1.00 -11.52
C TRP A 74 -1.70 -1.86 -12.77
N ALA A 75 -2.88 -2.42 -12.98
CA ALA A 75 -3.21 -3.13 -14.22
C ALA A 75 -3.96 -2.19 -15.17
N GLU A 76 -3.60 -2.21 -16.46
CA GLU A 76 -4.50 -1.65 -17.47
C GLU A 76 -5.68 -2.60 -17.66
N THR A 77 -6.88 -2.09 -17.43
CA THR A 77 -8.11 -2.78 -17.79
C THR A 77 -8.28 -2.68 -19.30
N SER A 78 -7.76 -3.66 -20.03
CA SER A 78 -8.02 -3.83 -21.46
C SER A 78 -9.48 -4.26 -21.65
N TYR A 79 -10.31 -3.34 -22.15
CA TYR A 79 -11.66 -3.62 -22.65
C TYR A 79 -11.63 -3.75 -24.17
#